data_AF-A0AAN8MDA6-F1
#
_entry.id   AF-A0AAN8MDA6-F1
#
_cell.length_a   1.000
_cell.length_b   1.000
_cell.length_c   1.000
_cell.angle_alpha   90.00
_cell.angle_beta   90.00
_cell.angle_gamma   90.00
#
_symmetry.space_group_name_H-M   'P 1'
#
loop_
_entity.id
_entity.type
_entity.pdbx_description
1 polymer ?
#
loop_
_entity_poly.entity_id
_entity_poly.type
_entity_poly.pdbx_seq_one_letter_code
_entity_poly.pdbx_strand_id
1 'polypeptide(L)'
;MGQFPGQRLSLILDLKKLSIETSIDHALSPALDSICVQETGPICITDMLVLVQDSTHWLQIEPLTSTVQGVTMFRHRTPKGRYECTVSGLRWVCERDVILKYHFRNWEPYSQLLKDMQYGQGGPLLDITMELGELEEVHLPHFVCLGTNPSLRNEMKILHVEEHGVSVEEVHEVTRFHAKILHPKFSAISVILSYIFFLERRCPL
;
A
#
# COMPACT_ATOMS: atom_id res chain seq x y z
N MET A 1 48.13 30.61 -10.34
CA MET A 1 46.80 31.02 -9.84
C MET A 1 45.78 30.12 -10.48
N GLY A 2 45.33 29.09 -9.76
CA GLY A 2 44.22 28.25 -10.18
C GLY A 2 43.18 28.28 -9.07
N GLN A 3 41.90 28.38 -9.43
CA GLN A 3 40.83 28.10 -8.49
C GLN A 3 39.57 27.61 -9.21
N PHE A 4 39.12 26.46 -8.74
CA PHE A 4 37.95 25.67 -9.07
C PHE A 4 36.63 26.39 -8.67
N PRO A 5 35.47 25.95 -9.20
CA PRO A 5 34.16 26.50 -8.82
C PRO A 5 33.73 26.02 -7.42
N GLY A 6 33.20 26.95 -6.64
CA GLY A 6 32.76 26.73 -5.26
C GLY A 6 31.40 26.01 -5.15
N GLN A 7 31.32 25.10 -4.19
CA GLN A 7 30.10 24.55 -3.63
C GLN A 7 29.50 25.47 -2.54
N ARG A 8 28.23 25.19 -2.21
CA ARG A 8 27.54 25.25 -0.90
C ARG A 8 26.78 26.53 -0.46
N LEU A 9 25.48 26.26 -0.26
CA LEU A 9 24.58 26.58 0.88
C LEU A 9 24.05 28.00 1.07
N SER A 10 22.71 28.11 1.07
CA SER A 10 22.02 28.62 2.26
C SER A 10 20.73 27.84 2.53
N LEU A 11 20.71 27.19 3.71
CA LEU A 11 19.52 26.79 4.47
C LEU A 11 18.83 28.05 5.03
N ILE A 12 17.52 27.97 5.28
CA ILE A 12 16.73 28.47 6.44
C ILE A 12 15.26 28.39 5.98
N LEU A 13 14.62 27.25 6.20
CA LEU A 13 13.63 26.99 7.27
C LEU A 13 12.41 27.90 7.20
N ASP A 14 11.24 27.31 6.88
CA ASP A 14 10.01 27.76 7.51
C ASP A 14 9.34 26.61 8.26
N LEU A 15 9.57 26.67 9.57
CA LEU A 15 9.23 25.75 10.65
C LEU A 15 7.73 25.65 10.95
N LYS A 16 6.85 25.87 9.97
CA LYS A 16 5.39 25.74 10.12
C LYS A 16 4.82 24.41 9.65
N LYS A 17 5.63 23.55 9.03
CA LYS A 17 5.25 22.15 8.74
C LYS A 17 5.49 21.21 9.92
N LEU A 18 6.12 21.70 11.00
CA LEU A 18 6.56 20.92 12.15
C LEU A 18 5.48 20.60 13.20
N SER A 19 4.21 20.92 12.95
CA SER A 19 3.11 20.57 13.87
C SER A 19 2.10 19.57 13.32
N ILE A 20 2.34 19.04 12.11
CA ILE A 20 1.48 18.02 11.48
C ILE A 20 2.20 16.65 11.43
N GLU A 21 3.53 16.61 11.57
CA GLU A 21 4.34 15.40 11.35
C GLU A 21 4.33 14.39 12.52
N THR A 22 4.05 14.80 13.76
CA THR A 22 4.27 13.92 14.92
C THR A 22 3.28 12.75 15.07
N SER A 23 2.08 12.82 14.47
CA SER A 23 1.12 11.69 14.50
C SER A 23 1.25 10.75 13.31
N ILE A 24 1.80 11.22 12.19
CA ILE A 24 1.99 10.40 11.00
C ILE A 24 3.32 9.64 11.09
N ASP A 25 4.36 10.26 11.66
CA ASP A 25 5.66 9.64 11.83
C ASP A 25 5.61 8.40 12.73
N HIS A 26 4.79 8.36 13.79
CA HIS A 26 4.78 7.16 14.64
C HIS A 26 4.13 5.93 13.97
N ALA A 27 3.31 6.14 12.94
CA ALA A 27 2.68 5.08 12.14
C ALA A 27 3.42 4.79 10.82
N LEU A 28 4.23 5.73 10.32
CA LEU A 28 4.97 5.62 9.06
C LEU A 28 6.51 5.68 9.21
N SER A 29 7.06 5.80 10.41
CA SER A 29 8.51 5.92 10.63
C SER A 29 9.34 4.70 10.15
N PRO A 30 8.84 3.45 10.13
CA PRO A 30 9.57 2.41 9.42
C PRO A 30 9.26 2.36 7.91
N ALA A 31 8.32 3.16 7.39
CA ALA A 31 7.83 3.10 6.01
C ALA A 31 8.31 4.25 5.10
N LEU A 32 8.78 5.37 5.65
CA LEU A 32 9.18 6.54 4.84
C LEU A 32 10.69 6.70 4.62
N ASP A 33 11.55 5.96 5.34
CA ASP A 33 13.00 5.96 5.08
C ASP A 33 13.42 5.06 3.89
N SER A 34 12.46 4.41 3.22
CA SER A 34 12.71 3.54 2.07
C SER A 34 11.89 3.92 0.84
N ILE A 35 11.86 5.21 0.50
CA ILE A 35 11.67 5.58 -0.91
C ILE A 35 12.89 5.02 -1.64
N CYS A 36 12.70 3.89 -2.32
CA CYS A 36 13.62 3.40 -3.32
C CYS A 36 13.68 4.44 -4.45
N VAL A 37 14.53 5.46 -4.30
CA VAL A 37 15.15 6.07 -5.47
C VAL A 37 15.99 4.94 -6.05
N GLN A 38 15.42 4.19 -6.99
CA GLN A 38 16.23 3.29 -7.80
C GLN A 38 17.23 4.20 -8.51
N GLU A 39 18.49 4.16 -8.06
CA GLU A 39 19.59 4.66 -8.84
C GLU A 39 19.49 4.06 -10.25
N THR A 40 19.67 4.95 -11.21
CA THR A 40 19.46 4.78 -12.64
C THR A 40 20.23 3.58 -13.21
N GLY A 41 19.61 2.40 -13.19
CA GLY A 41 19.94 1.27 -14.05
C GLY A 41 19.01 1.25 -15.27
N PRO A 42 19.46 0.75 -16.44
CA PRO A 42 18.59 0.64 -17.60
C PRO A 42 17.44 -0.34 -17.29
N ILE A 43 16.21 0.17 -17.22
CA ILE A 43 14.99 -0.61 -17.12
C ILE A 43 14.96 -1.57 -18.32
N CYS A 44 14.92 -2.88 -18.08
CA CYS A 44 14.94 -3.84 -19.18
C CYS A 44 13.63 -3.75 -19.99
N ILE A 45 13.67 -4.06 -21.29
CA ILE A 45 12.51 -3.93 -22.20
C ILE A 45 11.30 -4.75 -21.70
N THR A 46 11.57 -5.88 -21.05
CA THR A 46 10.55 -6.71 -20.38
C THR A 46 9.91 -6.00 -19.19
N ASP A 47 10.67 -5.23 -18.40
CA ASP A 47 10.12 -4.42 -17.31
C ASP A 47 9.29 -3.25 -17.83
N MET A 48 9.66 -2.64 -18.95
CA MET A 48 8.82 -1.62 -19.61
C MET A 48 7.51 -2.19 -20.14
N LEU A 49 7.51 -3.36 -20.77
CA LEU A 49 6.29 -4.01 -21.25
C LEU A 49 5.36 -4.39 -20.08
N VAL A 50 5.91 -4.80 -18.95
CA VAL A 50 5.14 -5.06 -17.71
C VAL A 50 4.58 -3.78 -17.12
N LEU A 51 5.33 -2.66 -17.11
CA LEU A 51 4.80 -1.35 -16.72
C LEU A 51 3.63 -0.93 -17.62
N VAL A 52 3.72 -1.20 -18.93
CA VAL A 52 2.65 -0.91 -19.91
C VAL A 52 1.45 -1.85 -19.76
N GLN A 53 1.64 -3.08 -19.25
CA GLN A 53 0.55 -4.02 -18.97
C GLN A 53 -0.12 -3.76 -17.60
N ASP A 54 0.63 -3.33 -16.57
CA ASP A 54 0.10 -2.91 -15.26
C ASP A 54 -0.48 -1.48 -15.30
N SER A 55 -0.16 -0.68 -16.34
CA SER A 55 -0.73 0.65 -16.58
C SER A 55 -2.19 0.63 -17.07
N THR A 56 -3.01 -0.29 -16.58
CA THR A 56 -4.44 -0.35 -16.89
C THR A 56 -5.18 0.88 -16.35
N HIS A 57 -5.18 1.99 -17.09
CA HIS A 57 -6.16 3.09 -17.04
C HIS A 57 -6.71 3.47 -15.64
N TRP A 58 -5.87 3.53 -14.61
CA TRP A 58 -6.29 3.94 -13.27
C TRP A 58 -6.43 5.46 -13.23
N LEU A 59 -7.61 5.95 -12.86
CA LEU A 59 -7.76 7.37 -12.57
C LEU A 59 -7.19 7.66 -11.18
N GLN A 60 -6.10 8.40 -11.15
CA GLN A 60 -5.50 8.85 -9.90
C GLN A 60 -6.35 9.94 -9.26
N ILE A 61 -6.72 9.75 -8.00
CA ILE A 61 -7.54 10.69 -7.25
C ILE A 61 -7.01 10.87 -5.83
N GLU A 62 -7.12 12.09 -5.32
CA GLU A 62 -6.84 12.38 -3.92
C GLU A 62 -8.07 12.07 -3.03
N PRO A 63 -7.86 11.58 -1.79
CA PRO A 63 -8.93 11.39 -0.82
C PRO A 63 -9.33 12.70 -0.14
N LEU A 64 -10.59 12.79 0.26
CA LEU A 64 -10.97 13.69 1.35
C LEU A 64 -10.40 13.12 2.65
N THR A 65 -9.63 13.91 3.37
CA THR A 65 -9.00 13.51 4.64
C THR A 65 -9.70 14.19 5.82
N SER A 66 -9.85 13.44 6.90
CA SER A 66 -10.34 13.96 8.18
C SER A 66 -9.68 13.23 9.34
N THR A 67 -9.41 13.93 10.44
CA THR A 67 -8.84 13.29 11.64
C THR A 67 -9.90 13.17 12.72
N VAL A 68 -10.12 11.95 13.22
CA VAL A 68 -11.05 11.66 14.31
C VAL A 68 -10.27 10.93 15.40
N GLN A 69 -10.20 11.52 16.60
CA GLN A 69 -9.46 10.94 17.74
C GLN A 69 -8.00 10.57 17.41
N GLY A 70 -7.33 11.36 16.57
CA GLY A 70 -5.95 11.11 16.14
C GLY A 70 -5.80 10.12 14.98
N VAL A 71 -6.89 9.51 14.51
CA VAL A 71 -6.90 8.61 13.35
C VAL A 71 -7.24 9.39 12.09
N THR A 72 -6.36 9.32 11.09
CA THR A 72 -6.61 9.90 9.75
C THR A 72 -7.47 8.97 8.93
N MET A 73 -8.66 9.45 8.57
CA MET A 73 -9.62 8.78 7.70
C MET A 73 -9.49 9.31 6.27
N PHE A 74 -9.53 8.40 5.31
CA PHE A 74 -9.58 8.68 3.88
C PHE A 74 -10.98 8.38 3.35
N ARG A 75 -11.50 9.26 2.50
CA ARG A 75 -12.83 9.10 1.89
C ARG A 75 -12.81 9.44 0.42
N HIS A 76 -13.40 8.58 -0.39
CA HIS A 76 -13.63 8.82 -1.81
C HIS A 76 -15.11 8.69 -2.15
N ARG A 77 -15.55 9.50 -3.11
CA ARG A 77 -16.82 9.33 -3.81
C ARG A 77 -16.49 9.22 -5.29
N THR A 78 -16.78 8.07 -5.88
CA THR A 78 -16.43 7.79 -7.28
C THR A 78 -17.62 7.20 -8.02
N PRO A 79 -17.90 7.62 -9.26
CA PRO A 79 -18.82 6.90 -10.14
C PRO A 79 -18.17 5.60 -10.64
N LYS A 80 -18.86 4.88 -11.52
CA LYS A 80 -18.30 3.72 -12.23
C LYS A 80 -16.92 4.03 -12.82
N GLY A 81 -15.93 3.19 -12.54
CA GLY A 81 -14.58 3.35 -13.06
C GLY A 81 -13.52 2.55 -12.31
N ARG A 82 -12.26 2.81 -12.68
CA ARG A 82 -11.04 2.24 -12.09
C ARG A 82 -10.24 3.38 -11.48
N TYR A 83 -9.93 3.30 -10.19
CA TYR A 83 -9.31 4.41 -9.46
C TYR A 83 -8.09 3.96 -8.67
N GLU A 84 -7.14 4.87 -8.48
CA GLU A 84 -6.00 4.72 -7.58
C GLU A 84 -5.95 5.92 -6.63
N CYS A 85 -5.88 5.67 -5.33
CA CYS A 85 -5.62 6.72 -4.36
C CYS A 85 -4.15 7.14 -4.42
N THR A 86 -3.88 8.41 -4.68
CA THR A 86 -2.51 8.95 -4.76
C THR A 86 -1.77 8.95 -3.41
N VAL A 87 -2.50 8.87 -2.29
CA VAL A 87 -1.91 8.90 -0.94
C VAL A 87 -1.59 7.50 -0.43
N SER A 88 -2.49 6.53 -0.63
CA SER A 88 -2.35 5.17 -0.07
C SER A 88 -1.92 4.12 -1.09
N GLY A 89 -2.01 4.43 -2.39
CA GLY A 89 -1.78 3.46 -3.47
C GLY A 89 -2.87 2.40 -3.59
N LEU A 90 -3.95 2.47 -2.80
CA LEU A 90 -5.10 1.56 -2.91
C LEU A 90 -5.78 1.75 -4.26
N ARG A 91 -6.04 0.65 -4.98
CA ARG A 91 -6.82 0.71 -6.23
C ARG A 91 -8.13 -0.06 -6.13
N TRP A 92 -9.15 0.42 -6.83
CA TRP A 92 -10.46 -0.23 -6.86
C TRP A 92 -11.17 -0.06 -8.19
N VAL A 93 -12.06 -1.01 -8.47
CA VAL A 93 -12.98 -0.98 -9.61
C VAL A 93 -14.41 -1.05 -9.08
N CYS A 94 -15.29 -0.22 -9.62
CA CYS A 94 -16.70 -0.22 -9.28
C CYS A 94 -17.56 -0.02 -10.53
N GLU A 95 -18.72 -0.68 -10.58
CA GLU A 95 -19.67 -0.59 -11.71
C GLU A 95 -20.80 0.41 -11.47
N ARG A 96 -20.87 0.99 -10.26
CA ARG A 96 -21.85 1.99 -9.84
C ARG A 96 -21.19 3.05 -8.98
N ASP A 97 -21.93 4.09 -8.64
CA ASP A 97 -21.50 5.09 -7.67
C ASP A 97 -21.21 4.44 -6.32
N VAL A 98 -20.02 4.70 -5.80
CA VAL A 98 -19.58 4.21 -4.49
C VAL A 98 -19.07 5.33 -3.60
N ILE A 99 -19.19 5.10 -2.30
CA ILE A 99 -18.55 5.91 -1.28
C ILE A 99 -17.72 4.98 -0.41
N LEU A 100 -16.41 5.09 -0.57
CA LEU A 100 -15.40 4.28 0.09
C LEU A 100 -14.77 5.10 1.21
N LYS A 101 -14.62 4.50 2.40
CA LYS A 101 -13.83 5.05 3.50
C LYS A 101 -12.85 4.02 4.01
N TYR A 102 -11.69 4.49 4.43
CA TYR A 102 -10.73 3.63 5.09
C TYR A 102 -9.74 4.39 5.95
N HIS A 103 -9.04 3.67 6.80
CA HIS A 103 -7.87 4.15 7.53
C HIS A 103 -6.85 3.03 7.72
N PHE A 104 -5.62 3.42 8.08
CA PHE A 104 -4.57 2.46 8.43
C PHE A 104 -4.74 2.01 9.88
N ARG A 105 -4.55 0.71 10.11
CA ARG A 105 -4.51 0.10 11.44
C ARG A 105 -3.11 -0.37 11.78
N ASN A 106 -2.81 -0.44 13.08
CA ASN A 106 -1.55 -0.98 13.58
C ASN A 106 -1.56 -2.52 13.50
N TRP A 107 -0.45 -3.09 13.04
CA TRP A 107 -0.22 -4.53 13.00
C TRP A 107 0.17 -5.15 14.33
N GLU A 108 0.62 -4.35 15.31
CA GLU A 108 1.10 -4.81 16.62
C GLU A 108 0.18 -5.85 17.29
N PRO A 109 -1.16 -5.66 17.34
CA PRO A 109 -2.07 -6.63 17.96
C PRO A 109 -2.10 -8.00 17.27
N TYR A 110 -1.69 -8.09 16.00
CA TYR A 110 -1.74 -9.30 15.18
C TYR A 110 -0.35 -9.94 14.99
N SER A 111 0.70 -9.36 15.58
CA SER A 111 2.08 -9.77 15.36
C SER A 111 2.36 -11.23 15.79
N GLN A 112 1.82 -11.66 16.93
CA GLN A 112 1.98 -13.05 17.40
C GLN A 112 1.15 -14.02 16.55
N LEU A 113 -0.09 -13.65 16.23
CA LEU A 113 -0.97 -14.44 15.36
C LEU A 113 -0.32 -14.75 14.00
N LEU A 114 0.29 -13.74 13.37
CA LEU A 114 1.00 -13.93 12.11
C LEU A 114 2.15 -14.93 12.25
N LYS A 115 2.94 -14.85 13.33
CA LYS A 115 4.02 -15.80 13.60
C LYS A 115 3.49 -17.22 13.79
N ASP A 116 2.41 -17.37 14.54
CA ASP A 116 1.79 -18.69 14.80
C ASP A 116 1.27 -19.31 13.49
N MET A 117 0.74 -18.48 12.58
CA MET A 117 0.33 -18.89 11.24
C MET A 117 1.50 -19.09 10.26
N GLN A 118 2.73 -18.76 10.62
CA GLN A 118 3.91 -18.75 9.75
C GLN A 118 3.81 -17.75 8.59
N TYR A 119 3.31 -16.54 8.87
CA TYR A 119 3.26 -15.41 7.94
C TYR A 119 3.93 -14.15 8.52
N GLY A 120 4.32 -13.25 7.63
CA GLY A 120 4.74 -11.88 7.90
C GLY A 120 3.80 -10.86 7.27
N GLN A 121 4.00 -9.59 7.61
CA GLN A 121 3.25 -8.48 7.02
C GLN A 121 3.61 -8.35 5.54
N GLY A 122 2.62 -8.48 4.67
CA GLY A 122 2.80 -8.33 3.22
C GLY A 122 2.44 -6.93 2.72
N GLY A 123 1.68 -6.14 3.48
CA GLY A 123 1.23 -4.80 3.12
C GLY A 123 0.64 -4.05 4.32
N PRO A 124 0.09 -2.84 4.10
CA PRO A 124 -0.57 -2.08 5.15
C PRO A 124 -1.91 -2.71 5.54
N LEU A 125 -2.21 -2.73 6.84
CA LEU A 125 -3.54 -3.12 7.33
C LEU A 125 -4.53 -1.98 7.14
N LEU A 126 -5.49 -2.18 6.25
CA LEU A 126 -6.50 -1.20 5.89
C LEU A 126 -7.85 -1.63 6.47
N ASP A 127 -8.48 -0.76 7.24
CA ASP A 127 -9.87 -0.96 7.66
C ASP A 127 -10.77 -0.20 6.71
N ILE A 128 -11.38 -0.95 5.80
CA ILE A 128 -12.17 -0.44 4.69
C ILE A 128 -13.65 -0.57 5.05
N THR A 129 -14.42 0.46 4.75
CA THR A 129 -15.87 0.50 4.96
C THR A 129 -16.53 1.16 3.75
N MET A 130 -17.61 0.55 3.26
CA MET A 130 -18.46 1.15 2.24
C MET A 130 -19.59 1.93 2.91
N GLU A 131 -19.70 3.23 2.63
CA GLU A 131 -20.90 4.00 2.97
C GLU A 131 -21.99 3.86 1.90
N LEU A 132 -21.59 3.57 0.65
CA LEU A 132 -22.50 3.36 -0.47
C LEU A 132 -21.88 2.41 -1.50
N GLY A 133 -22.69 1.48 -1.99
CA GLY A 133 -22.34 0.59 -3.10
C GLY A 133 -21.33 -0.50 -2.73
N GLU A 134 -20.82 -1.17 -3.76
CA GLU A 134 -19.92 -2.32 -3.66
C GLU A 134 -18.79 -2.17 -4.68
N LEU A 135 -17.64 -2.78 -4.41
CA LEU A 135 -16.50 -2.80 -5.32
C LEU A 135 -16.46 -4.15 -6.05
N GLU A 136 -16.15 -4.12 -7.34
CA GLU A 136 -15.92 -5.33 -8.16
C GLU A 136 -14.53 -5.90 -7.89
N GLU A 137 -13.55 -5.01 -7.77
CA GLU A 137 -12.15 -5.37 -7.53
C GLU A 137 -11.55 -4.41 -6.50
N VAL A 138 -10.68 -4.95 -5.65
CA VAL A 138 -9.74 -4.16 -4.85
C VAL A 138 -8.34 -4.70 -5.08
N HIS A 139 -7.40 -3.78 -5.26
CA HIS A 139 -5.98 -4.09 -5.41
C HIS A 139 -5.27 -3.48 -4.20
N LEU A 140 -4.87 -4.34 -3.28
CA LEU A 140 -4.22 -3.96 -2.03
C LEU A 140 -2.72 -3.77 -2.28
N PRO A 141 -2.13 -2.64 -1.86
CA PRO A 141 -0.69 -2.45 -1.97
C PRO A 141 0.06 -3.47 -1.11
N HIS A 142 1.24 -3.89 -1.56
CA HIS A 142 2.14 -4.75 -0.78
C HIS A 142 3.58 -4.23 -0.75
N PHE A 143 4.34 -4.60 0.28
CA PHE A 143 5.70 -4.08 0.54
C PHE A 143 6.80 -4.76 -0.26
N VAL A 144 6.46 -5.74 -1.09
CA VAL A 144 7.43 -6.50 -1.87
C VAL A 144 7.36 -6.08 -3.34
N CYS A 145 8.52 -5.82 -3.96
CA CYS A 145 8.60 -5.57 -5.40
C CYS A 145 8.73 -6.93 -6.08
N LEU A 146 7.60 -7.48 -6.50
CA LEU A 146 7.59 -8.74 -7.21
C LEU A 146 7.95 -8.46 -8.66
N GLY A 147 9.14 -8.90 -9.09
CA GLY A 147 9.41 -9.04 -10.52
C GLY A 147 8.44 -10.03 -11.18
N THR A 148 8.75 -10.48 -12.39
CA THR A 148 7.91 -11.41 -13.17
C THR A 148 7.93 -12.87 -12.66
N ASN A 149 7.97 -13.12 -11.35
CA ASN A 149 7.92 -14.48 -10.82
C ASN A 149 6.49 -14.89 -10.39
N PRO A 150 5.76 -15.68 -11.19
CA PRO A 150 4.39 -16.10 -10.88
C PRO A 150 4.29 -17.05 -9.67
N SER A 151 5.40 -17.62 -9.17
CA SER A 151 5.37 -18.49 -7.98
C SER A 151 4.95 -17.75 -6.72
N LEU A 152 5.02 -16.42 -6.73
CA LEU A 152 4.78 -15.54 -5.58
C LEU A 152 3.30 -15.46 -5.19
N ARG A 153 2.39 -15.74 -6.13
CA ARG A 153 0.95 -15.83 -5.84
C ARG A 153 0.65 -16.86 -4.75
N ASN A 154 1.39 -17.96 -4.70
CA ASN A 154 1.15 -19.03 -3.73
C ASN A 154 1.66 -18.67 -2.32
N GLU A 155 2.60 -17.73 -2.23
CA GLU A 155 3.21 -17.28 -0.97
C GLU A 155 2.44 -16.11 -0.34
N MET A 156 1.55 -15.46 -1.11
CA MET A 156 0.71 -14.36 -0.63
C MET A 156 -0.69 -14.86 -0.30
N LYS A 157 -1.25 -14.33 0.78
CA LYS A 157 -2.66 -14.47 1.12
C LYS A 157 -3.23 -13.12 1.54
N ILE A 158 -4.55 -13.05 1.57
CA ILE A 158 -5.27 -11.90 2.10
C ILE A 158 -5.78 -12.26 3.49
N LEU A 159 -5.35 -11.49 4.49
CA LEU A 159 -5.85 -11.59 5.84
C LEU A 159 -7.07 -10.70 5.97
N HIS A 160 -8.15 -11.25 6.50
CA HIS A 160 -9.31 -10.52 6.98
C HIS A 160 -9.34 -10.58 8.50
N VAL A 161 -9.51 -9.43 9.13
CA VAL A 161 -9.67 -9.27 10.57
C VAL A 161 -11.11 -8.91 10.85
N GLU A 162 -11.81 -9.83 11.49
CA GLU A 162 -13.24 -9.77 11.78
C GLU A 162 -13.46 -9.67 13.30
N GLU A 163 -14.70 -9.43 13.73
CA GLU A 163 -15.04 -9.30 15.16
C GLU A 163 -14.67 -10.54 15.98
N HIS A 164 -14.79 -11.74 15.39
CA HIS A 164 -14.62 -13.02 16.09
C HIS A 164 -13.30 -13.73 15.75
N GLY A 165 -12.36 -13.08 15.08
CA GLY A 165 -11.06 -13.66 14.74
C GLY A 165 -10.51 -13.17 13.41
N VAL A 166 -9.79 -14.06 12.73
CA VAL A 166 -9.25 -13.80 11.40
C VAL A 166 -9.63 -14.90 10.42
N SER A 167 -9.77 -14.54 9.16
CA SER A 167 -9.92 -15.46 8.04
C SER A 167 -8.88 -15.14 6.97
N VAL A 168 -8.60 -16.12 6.11
CA VAL A 168 -7.58 -16.00 5.06
C VAL A 168 -8.20 -16.35 3.71
N GLU A 169 -8.00 -15.48 2.73
CA GLU A 169 -8.44 -15.65 1.34
C GLU A 169 -7.22 -15.81 0.41
N GLU A 170 -7.39 -16.61 -0.64
CA GLU A 170 -6.42 -16.73 -1.72
C GLU A 170 -6.40 -15.46 -2.58
N VAL A 171 -5.21 -14.98 -2.92
CA VAL A 171 -5.11 -13.83 -3.83
C VAL A 171 -5.62 -14.22 -5.23
N HIS A 172 -6.44 -13.38 -5.85
CA HIS A 172 -6.92 -13.63 -7.21
C HIS A 172 -5.76 -13.50 -8.21
N GLU A 173 -5.09 -12.35 -8.19
CA GLU A 173 -3.97 -12.01 -9.06
C GLU A 173 -2.96 -11.16 -8.29
N VAL A 174 -1.67 -11.32 -8.58
CA VAL A 174 -0.61 -10.53 -7.96
C VAL A 174 0.12 -9.77 -9.07
N THR A 175 0.16 -8.44 -8.96
CA THR A 175 0.95 -7.58 -9.82
C THR A 175 2.26 -7.20 -9.12
N ARG A 176 3.02 -6.28 -9.72
CA ARG A 176 4.31 -5.87 -9.16
C ARG A 176 4.21 -5.22 -7.78
N PHE A 177 3.10 -4.53 -7.52
CA PHE A 177 2.90 -3.73 -6.30
C PHE A 177 1.56 -3.99 -5.61
N HIS A 178 0.68 -4.80 -6.20
CA HIS A 178 -0.66 -5.04 -5.67
C HIS A 178 -1.06 -6.50 -5.66
N ALA A 179 -1.86 -6.87 -4.66
CA ALA A 179 -2.62 -8.10 -4.63
C ALA A 179 -4.09 -7.80 -4.91
N LYS A 180 -4.64 -8.41 -5.96
CA LYS A 180 -6.01 -8.25 -6.40
C LYS A 180 -6.94 -9.26 -5.70
N ILE A 181 -8.08 -8.77 -5.28
CA ILE A 181 -9.25 -9.55 -4.84
C ILE A 181 -10.50 -9.12 -5.61
N LEU A 182 -11.45 -10.04 -5.75
CA LEU A 182 -12.72 -9.83 -6.45
C LEU A 182 -13.87 -9.82 -5.46
N HIS A 183 -14.84 -8.94 -5.68
CA HIS A 183 -16.04 -8.79 -4.84
C HIS A 183 -15.71 -8.80 -3.33
N PRO A 184 -14.78 -7.93 -2.89
CA PRO A 184 -14.29 -7.94 -1.51
C PRO A 184 -15.41 -7.79 -0.50
N LYS A 185 -15.35 -8.62 0.54
CA LYS A 185 -16.10 -8.38 1.77
C LYS A 185 -15.24 -7.51 2.67
N PHE A 186 -15.78 -6.36 3.04
CA PHE A 186 -14.99 -5.36 3.77
C PHE A 186 -14.95 -5.66 5.26
N SER A 187 -13.72 -5.70 5.74
CA SER A 187 -13.27 -5.79 7.11
C SER A 187 -11.93 -5.04 7.18
N ALA A 188 -11.27 -5.06 8.33
CA ALA A 188 -9.83 -4.81 8.31
C ALA A 188 -9.15 -5.90 7.47
N ILE A 189 -8.33 -5.50 6.49
CA ILE A 189 -7.82 -6.37 5.43
C ILE A 189 -6.38 -6.02 5.07
N SER A 190 -5.55 -7.01 4.76
CA SER A 190 -4.19 -6.81 4.27
C SER A 190 -3.63 -8.01 3.53
N VAL A 191 -2.61 -7.76 2.71
CA VAL A 191 -1.71 -8.81 2.23
C VAL A 191 -0.83 -9.33 3.37
N ILE A 192 -0.71 -10.65 3.46
CA ILE A 192 0.26 -11.36 4.30
C ILE A 192 1.13 -12.27 3.43
N LEU A 193 2.37 -12.52 3.85
CA LEU A 193 3.38 -13.23 3.07
C LEU A 193 3.96 -14.38 3.88
N SER A 194 4.08 -15.56 3.28
CA SER A 194 4.69 -16.75 3.87
C SER A 194 6.05 -16.41 4.51
N TYR A 195 6.27 -16.85 5.74
CA TYR A 195 7.45 -16.45 6.53
C TYR A 195 8.77 -16.92 5.90
N ILE A 196 8.75 -18.07 5.20
CA ILE A 196 9.91 -18.57 4.43
C ILE A 196 10.34 -17.50 3.41
N PHE A 197 9.37 -16.97 2.66
CA PHE A 197 9.63 -15.97 1.65
C PHE A 197 9.93 -14.57 2.24
N PHE A 198 9.29 -14.22 3.37
CA PHE A 198 9.53 -12.96 4.09
C PHE A 198 10.98 -12.81 4.55
N LEU A 199 11.64 -13.92 4.94
CA LEU A 199 13.04 -13.90 5.37
C LEU A 199 14.04 -13.82 4.19
N GLU A 200 13.69 -14.35 3.02
CA GLU A 200 14.58 -14.39 1.84
C GLU A 200 14.62 -13.08 1.05
N ARG A 201 13.58 -12.23 1.15
CA ARG A 201 13.45 -10.99 0.36
C ARG A 201 13.06 -9.76 1.18
N ARG A 202 13.63 -9.59 2.37
CA ARG A 202 13.70 -8.26 2.98
C ARG A 202 14.54 -7.36 2.07
N CYS A 203 13.99 -6.25 1.59
CA CYS A 203 14.85 -5.11 1.25
C CYS A 203 15.66 -4.78 2.52
N PRO A 204 16.99 -4.56 2.43
CA PRO A 204 17.72 -4.03 3.56
C PRO A 204 17.04 -2.72 3.97
N LEU A 205 16.59 -2.68 5.23
CA LEU A 205 16.06 -1.50 5.89
C LEU A 205 17.11 -0.39 5.90
#